data_AF-A0A2H0DJF2-F1
#
_entry.id   AF-A0A2H0DJF2-F1
#
_cell.length_a   1.000
_cell.length_b   1.000
_cell.length_c   1.000
_cell.angle_alpha   90.00
_cell.angle_beta   90.00
_cell.angle_gamma   90.00
#
_symmetry.space_group_name_H-M   'P 1'
#
loop_
_entity.id
_entity.type
_entity.pdbx_description
1 polymer ?
#
loop_
_entity_poly.entity_id
_entity_poly.type
_entity_poly.pdbx_seq_one_letter_code
_entity_poly.pdbx_strand_id
1 'polypeptide(L)'
;MKNQNGDDRQFDWHYYETSLDRCVRRLQEIAEEAGIIGHFFTQRPSSISGSTRKDLINSATAWVNESRVPGYCGFKLAEEGVVLIHQVAARIAVLRKVYEKNAQAERLDRLDQIKALFDSLEPAISQSLQELAPYQRLDGEEILRAIVEKMKASK
;
A
#
# COMPACT_ATOMS: atom_id res chain seq x y z
N MET A 1 25.15 -42.50 26.64
CA MET A 1 25.18 -41.61 25.44
C MET A 1 24.18 -40.50 25.68
N LYS A 2 24.64 -39.24 25.72
CA LYS A 2 23.78 -38.06 25.88
C LYS A 2 23.37 -37.60 24.47
N ASN A 3 22.10 -37.72 24.10
CA ASN A 3 21.53 -37.00 22.96
C ASN A 3 21.18 -35.59 23.46
N GLN A 4 22.00 -34.59 23.15
CA GLN A 4 21.88 -33.70 21.98
C GLN A 4 20.61 -32.83 22.04
N ASN A 5 20.77 -31.70 22.74
CA ASN A 5 20.30 -30.36 22.40
C ASN A 5 19.08 -30.28 21.45
N GLY A 6 17.88 -30.36 22.03
CA GLY A 6 16.74 -29.63 21.48
C GLY A 6 16.92 -28.16 21.84
N ASP A 7 17.43 -27.35 20.90
CA ASP A 7 17.23 -25.89 20.91
C ASP A 7 15.75 -25.63 20.59
N ASP A 8 14.87 -26.03 21.53
CA ASP A 8 13.47 -25.64 21.58
C ASP A 8 13.45 -24.16 21.96
N ARG A 9 13.87 -23.31 21.03
CA ARG A 9 13.35 -21.94 20.99
C ARG A 9 11.86 -22.09 20.82
N GLN A 10 11.16 -22.06 21.96
CA GLN A 10 9.72 -22.09 22.08
C GLN A 10 9.17 -21.06 21.11
N PHE A 11 8.75 -21.53 19.93
CA PHE A 11 8.33 -20.64 18.87
C PHE A 11 7.09 -19.92 19.39
N ASP A 12 7.21 -18.59 19.56
CA ASP A 12 6.15 -17.79 20.13
C ASP A 12 5.06 -17.58 19.09
N TRP A 13 4.16 -18.57 18.99
CA TRP A 13 3.00 -18.52 18.11
C TRP A 13 2.09 -17.34 18.44
N HIS A 14 2.05 -16.93 19.71
CA HIS A 14 1.26 -15.79 20.17
C HIS A 14 1.82 -14.46 19.65
N TYR A 15 3.15 -14.32 19.56
CA TYR A 15 3.79 -13.19 18.89
C TYR A 15 3.38 -13.10 17.41
N TYR A 16 3.35 -14.22 16.69
CA TYR A 16 2.97 -14.23 15.27
C TYR A 16 1.50 -13.85 15.06
N GLU A 17 0.59 -14.36 15.88
CA GLU A 17 -0.82 -13.98 15.87
C GLU A 17 -0.98 -12.48 16.16
N THR A 18 -0.39 -11.99 17.25
CA THR A 18 -0.47 -10.58 17.63
C THR A 18 0.18 -9.66 16.58
N SER A 19 1.27 -10.10 15.96
CA SER A 19 1.90 -9.37 14.87
C SER A 19 1.04 -9.36 13.61
N LEU A 20 0.39 -10.47 13.26
CA LEU A 20 -0.53 -10.54 12.13
C LEU A 20 -1.69 -9.56 12.33
N ASP A 21 -2.28 -9.54 13.51
CA ASP A 21 -3.41 -8.67 13.85
C ASP A 21 -3.04 -7.18 13.75
N ARG A 22 -1.83 -6.82 14.21
CA ARG A 22 -1.30 -5.46 14.06
C ARG A 22 -1.11 -5.08 12.58
N CYS A 23 -0.58 -5.98 11.77
CA CYS A 23 -0.41 -5.73 10.33
C CYS A 23 -1.76 -5.59 9.61
N VAL A 24 -2.73 -6.44 9.95
CA VAL A 24 -4.10 -6.39 9.39
C VAL A 24 -4.74 -5.05 9.73
N ARG A 25 -4.70 -4.64 11.00
CA ARG A 25 -5.25 -3.35 11.44
C ARG A 25 -4.59 -2.18 10.71
N ARG A 26 -3.25 -2.16 10.63
CA ARG A 26 -2.54 -1.07 9.94
C ARG A 26 -2.88 -1.01 8.44
N LEU A 27 -3.08 -2.15 7.79
CA LEU A 27 -3.53 -2.18 6.40
C LEU A 27 -4.94 -1.61 6.21
N GLN A 28 -5.84 -1.82 7.17
CA GLN A 28 -7.17 -1.20 7.15
C GLN A 28 -7.08 0.32 7.33
N GLU A 29 -6.26 0.79 8.28
CA GLU A 29 -5.98 2.22 8.47
C GLU A 29 -5.40 2.85 7.17
N ILE A 30 -4.44 2.18 6.52
CA ILE A 30 -3.90 2.63 5.23
C ILE A 30 -4.98 2.68 4.16
N ALA A 31 -5.88 1.71 4.09
CA ALA A 31 -6.97 1.71 3.10
C ALA A 31 -7.93 2.91 3.32
N GLU A 32 -8.23 3.25 4.58
CA GLU A 32 -9.04 4.42 4.94
C GLU A 32 -8.31 5.72 4.59
N GLU A 33 -7.04 5.87 4.99
CA GLU A 33 -6.21 7.04 4.69
C GLU A 33 -6.00 7.22 3.18
N ALA A 34 -5.76 6.13 2.45
CA ALA A 34 -5.65 6.13 1.00
C ALA A 34 -6.97 6.51 0.33
N GLY A 35 -8.13 6.12 0.89
CA GLY A 35 -9.44 6.57 0.44
C GLY A 35 -9.61 8.09 0.56
N ILE A 36 -9.15 8.69 1.68
CA ILE A 36 -9.17 10.14 1.89
C ILE A 36 -8.28 10.86 0.86
N ILE A 37 -7.07 10.34 0.63
CA ILE A 37 -6.14 10.89 -0.37
C ILE A 37 -6.70 10.71 -1.78
N GLY A 38 -7.23 9.54 -2.10
CA GLY A 38 -7.93 9.27 -3.35
C GLY A 38 -9.08 10.25 -3.58
N HIS A 39 -9.80 10.65 -2.53
CA HIS A 39 -10.82 11.69 -2.63
C HIS A 39 -10.24 13.05 -3.06
N PHE A 40 -9.09 13.45 -2.51
CA PHE A 40 -8.38 14.66 -2.93
C PHE A 40 -8.00 14.64 -4.42
N PHE A 41 -7.60 13.46 -4.94
CA PHE A 41 -7.22 13.30 -6.35
C PHE A 41 -8.41 13.07 -7.30
N THR A 42 -9.53 12.52 -6.82
CA THR A 42 -10.78 12.33 -7.60
C THR A 42 -11.65 13.57 -7.64
N GLN A 43 -11.52 14.47 -6.66
CA GLN A 43 -11.87 15.89 -6.81
C GLN A 43 -10.90 16.62 -7.76
N ARG A 44 -10.33 15.93 -8.75
CA ARG A 44 -9.95 16.55 -10.02
C ARG A 44 -11.20 16.78 -10.86
N PRO A 45 -11.69 18.01 -10.95
CA PRO A 45 -12.38 18.45 -12.13
C PRO A 45 -11.51 19.52 -12.80
N SER A 46 -11.30 19.45 -14.10
CA SER A 46 -11.10 20.66 -14.94
C SER A 46 -9.89 21.59 -14.69
N SER A 47 -9.01 21.35 -13.70
CA SER A 47 -7.97 22.31 -13.29
C SER A 47 -6.79 22.39 -14.26
N ILE A 48 -6.35 21.26 -14.84
CA ILE A 48 -5.39 21.27 -15.95
C ILE A 48 -6.18 21.50 -17.24
N SER A 49 -6.41 22.77 -17.54
CA SER A 49 -7.10 23.24 -18.73
C SER A 49 -6.34 24.41 -19.34
N GLY A 50 -6.50 24.59 -20.65
CA GLY A 50 -5.77 25.61 -21.38
C GLY A 50 -5.82 25.35 -22.87
N SER A 51 -6.04 26.41 -23.65
CA SER A 51 -6.03 26.36 -25.11
C SER A 51 -4.61 26.42 -25.66
N THR A 52 -3.63 26.87 -24.86
CA THR A 52 -2.22 26.94 -25.26
C THR A 52 -1.32 26.06 -24.38
N ARG A 53 -0.13 25.73 -24.89
CA ARG A 53 0.89 25.01 -24.14
C ARG A 53 1.31 25.73 -22.85
N LYS A 54 1.35 27.07 -22.87
CA LYS A 54 1.72 27.88 -21.70
C LYS A 54 0.67 27.75 -20.60
N ASP A 55 -0.61 27.76 -20.96
CA ASP A 55 -1.72 27.66 -20.01
C ASP A 55 -1.78 26.25 -19.37
N LEU A 56 -1.49 25.22 -20.17
CA LEU A 56 -1.37 23.84 -19.66
C LEU A 56 -0.21 23.68 -18.68
N ILE A 57 0.94 24.31 -18.94
CA ILE A 57 2.07 24.28 -18.01
C ILE A 57 1.74 25.03 -16.72
N ASN A 58 1.13 26.22 -16.82
CA ASN A 58 0.78 27.02 -15.65
C ASN A 58 -0.25 26.31 -14.75
N SER A 59 -1.28 25.72 -15.34
CA SER A 59 -2.28 24.94 -14.60
C SER A 59 -1.69 23.67 -13.99
N ALA A 60 -0.80 22.97 -14.70
CA ALA A 60 -0.06 21.84 -14.14
C ALA A 60 0.82 22.25 -12.95
N THR A 61 1.52 23.39 -13.03
CA THR A 61 2.32 23.93 -11.92
C THR A 61 1.45 24.25 -10.69
N ALA A 62 0.29 24.89 -10.88
CA ALA A 62 -0.65 25.16 -9.80
C ALA A 62 -1.10 23.86 -9.12
N TRP A 63 -1.48 22.87 -9.92
CA TRP A 63 -1.84 21.54 -9.42
C TRP A 63 -0.71 20.88 -8.63
N VAL A 64 0.54 20.95 -9.10
CA VAL A 64 1.68 20.37 -8.37
C VAL A 64 1.87 21.05 -7.02
N ASN A 65 1.76 22.38 -6.97
CA ASN A 65 1.91 23.11 -5.71
C ASN A 65 0.89 22.70 -4.66
N GLU A 66 -0.35 22.41 -5.07
CA GLU A 66 -1.43 21.94 -4.20
C GLU A 66 -1.30 20.45 -3.85
N SER A 67 -0.91 19.62 -4.83
CA SER A 67 -0.93 18.16 -4.69
C SER A 67 0.36 17.54 -4.21
N ARG A 68 1.50 18.25 -4.15
CA ARG A 68 2.80 17.61 -3.84
C ARG A 68 2.81 16.91 -2.49
N VAL A 69 2.28 17.56 -1.45
CA VAL A 69 2.32 17.02 -0.08
C VAL A 69 1.31 15.87 0.07
N PRO A 70 0.03 16.04 -0.31
CA PRO A 70 -0.92 14.92 -0.32
C PRO A 70 -0.46 13.74 -1.16
N GLY A 71 0.13 14.00 -2.34
CA GLY A 71 0.65 12.97 -3.22
C GLY A 71 1.84 12.22 -2.62
N TYR A 72 2.76 12.93 -1.95
CA TYR A 72 3.87 12.31 -1.24
C TYR A 72 3.38 11.44 -0.07
N CYS A 73 2.43 11.94 0.72
CA CYS A 73 1.78 11.15 1.78
C CYS A 73 1.12 9.89 1.21
N GLY A 74 0.38 10.01 0.11
CA GLY A 74 -0.26 8.87 -0.54
C GLY A 74 0.75 7.86 -1.07
N PHE A 75 1.86 8.32 -1.65
CA PHE A 75 2.94 7.44 -2.10
C PHE A 75 3.54 6.65 -0.94
N LYS A 76 3.80 7.31 0.20
CA LYS A 76 4.35 6.64 1.40
C LYS A 76 3.39 5.65 2.03
N LEU A 77 2.10 5.95 2.03
CA LEU A 77 1.08 5.00 2.49
C LEU A 77 0.97 3.78 1.58
N ALA A 78 1.03 3.98 0.26
CA ALA A 78 1.04 2.87 -0.69
C ALA A 78 2.30 2.00 -0.55
N GLU A 79 3.47 2.62 -0.35
CA GLU A 79 4.74 1.92 -0.10
C GLU A 79 4.67 1.08 1.19
N GLU A 80 4.15 1.66 2.28
CA GLU A 80 3.90 0.95 3.54
C GLU A 80 2.93 -0.22 3.34
N GLY A 81 1.84 0.00 2.60
CA GLY A 81 0.82 -1.01 2.30
C GLY A 81 1.39 -2.22 1.56
N VAL A 82 2.22 -2.00 0.53
CA VAL A 82 2.89 -3.09 -0.20
C VAL A 82 3.78 -3.91 0.73
N VAL A 83 4.54 -3.26 1.60
CA VAL A 83 5.41 -3.98 2.57
C VAL A 83 4.57 -4.80 3.54
N LEU A 84 3.46 -4.24 4.04
CA LEU A 84 2.57 -4.95 4.96
C LEU A 84 1.87 -6.14 4.32
N ILE A 85 1.45 -6.06 3.05
CA ILE A 85 0.86 -7.19 2.32
C ILE A 85 1.83 -8.37 2.29
N HIS A 86 3.09 -8.14 1.92
CA HIS A 86 4.12 -9.18 1.92
C HIS A 86 4.34 -9.78 3.31
N GLN A 87 4.38 -8.92 4.34
CA GLN A 87 4.54 -9.33 5.73
C GLN A 87 3.37 -10.18 6.24
N VAL A 88 2.14 -9.86 5.84
CA VAL A 88 0.94 -10.61 6.16
C VAL A 88 0.93 -11.95 5.44
N ALA A 89 1.20 -11.97 4.13
CA ALA A 89 1.27 -13.20 3.35
C ALA A 89 2.29 -14.21 3.93
N ALA A 90 3.47 -13.73 4.31
CA ALA A 90 4.50 -14.56 4.95
C ALA A 90 4.02 -15.13 6.30
N ARG A 91 3.33 -14.33 7.12
CA ARG A 91 2.80 -14.78 8.43
C ARG A 91 1.65 -15.76 8.28
N ILE A 92 0.74 -15.55 7.33
CA ILE A 92 -0.33 -16.50 7.00
C ILE A 92 0.29 -17.84 6.61
N ALA A 93 1.30 -17.84 5.74
CA ALA A 93 1.97 -19.07 5.31
C ALA A 93 2.60 -19.85 6.48
N VAL A 94 3.19 -19.15 7.45
CA VAL A 94 3.76 -19.76 8.66
C VAL A 94 2.66 -20.32 9.57
N LEU A 95 1.65 -19.53 9.90
CA LEU A 95 0.57 -19.93 10.80
C LEU A 95 -0.29 -21.06 10.21
N ARG A 96 -0.54 -21.04 8.89
CA ARG A 96 -1.31 -22.07 8.19
C ARG A 96 -0.68 -23.45 8.38
N LYS A 97 0.62 -23.59 8.16
CA LYS A 97 1.35 -24.87 8.37
C LYS A 97 1.16 -25.43 9.77
N VAL A 98 1.04 -24.56 10.75
CA VAL A 98 0.93 -24.92 12.18
C VAL A 98 -0.49 -25.31 12.52
N TYR A 99 -1.47 -24.56 12.04
CA TYR A 99 -2.87 -24.86 12.27
C TYR A 99 -3.34 -26.09 11.50
N GLU A 100 -2.82 -26.33 10.30
CA GLU A 100 -3.04 -27.58 9.53
C GLU A 100 -2.52 -28.79 10.32
N LYS A 101 -1.28 -28.72 10.84
CA LYS A 101 -0.69 -29.79 11.64
C LYS A 101 -1.51 -30.11 12.90
N ASN A 102 -2.15 -29.11 13.48
CA ASN A 102 -2.91 -29.23 14.73
C ASN A 102 -4.44 -29.31 14.52
N ALA A 103 -4.91 -29.46 13.28
CA ALA A 103 -6.34 -29.53 12.93
C ALA A 103 -7.21 -28.38 13.50
N GLN A 104 -6.66 -27.16 13.54
CA GLN A 104 -7.35 -25.98 14.10
C GLN A 104 -8.24 -25.30 13.06
N ALA A 105 -9.37 -25.92 12.72
CA ALA A 105 -10.26 -25.48 11.64
C ALA A 105 -10.69 -24.01 11.73
N GLU A 106 -11.12 -23.54 12.91
CA GLU A 106 -11.54 -22.15 13.10
C GLU A 106 -10.42 -21.13 12.83
N ARG A 107 -9.17 -21.48 13.17
CA ARG A 107 -8.03 -20.61 12.93
C ARG A 107 -7.62 -20.60 11.46
N LEU A 108 -7.77 -21.72 10.77
CA LEU A 108 -7.55 -21.79 9.32
C LEU A 108 -8.57 -20.93 8.56
N ASP A 109 -9.84 -21.00 8.94
CA ASP A 109 -10.90 -20.16 8.37
C ASP A 109 -10.61 -18.67 8.57
N ARG A 110 -10.17 -18.28 9.77
CA ARG A 110 -9.70 -16.91 10.04
C ARG A 110 -8.56 -16.49 9.10
N LEU A 111 -7.58 -17.36 8.86
CA LEU A 111 -6.49 -17.06 7.93
C LEU A 111 -6.98 -16.90 6.49
N ASP A 112 -8.01 -17.65 6.09
CA ASP A 112 -8.63 -17.53 4.76
C ASP A 112 -9.43 -16.22 4.61
N GLN A 113 -10.18 -15.81 5.64
CA GLN A 113 -10.85 -14.50 5.67
C GLN A 113 -9.85 -13.34 5.59
N ILE A 114 -8.78 -13.43 6.38
CA ILE A 114 -7.64 -12.49 6.34
C ILE A 114 -7.09 -12.44 4.92
N LYS A 115 -6.72 -13.58 4.33
CA LYS A 115 -6.20 -13.65 2.96
C LYS A 115 -7.14 -13.01 1.92
N ALA A 116 -8.43 -13.30 1.97
CA ALA A 116 -9.41 -12.74 1.04
C ALA A 116 -9.48 -11.20 1.11
N LEU A 117 -9.37 -10.63 2.32
CA LEU A 117 -9.27 -9.18 2.48
C LEU A 117 -8.02 -8.62 1.78
N PHE A 118 -6.86 -9.24 1.94
CA PHE A 118 -5.62 -8.74 1.31
C PHE A 118 -5.60 -8.90 -0.20
N ASP A 119 -6.11 -10.01 -0.71
CA ASP A 119 -6.24 -10.23 -2.16
C ASP A 119 -7.14 -9.15 -2.80
N SER A 120 -8.11 -8.59 -2.05
CA SER A 120 -8.93 -7.48 -2.50
C SER A 120 -8.24 -6.11 -2.44
N LEU A 121 -7.33 -5.89 -1.48
CA LEU A 121 -6.65 -4.61 -1.26
C LEU A 121 -5.36 -4.46 -2.08
N GLU A 122 -4.65 -5.56 -2.34
CA GLU A 122 -3.35 -5.57 -3.03
C GLU A 122 -3.39 -4.86 -4.40
N PRO A 123 -4.39 -5.09 -5.27
CA PRO A 123 -4.45 -4.40 -6.56
C PRO A 123 -4.59 -2.89 -6.40
N ALA A 124 -5.43 -2.43 -5.46
CA ALA A 124 -5.68 -1.02 -5.23
C ALA A 124 -4.45 -0.29 -4.67
N ILE A 125 -3.74 -0.93 -3.73
CA ILE A 125 -2.50 -0.39 -3.15
C ILE A 125 -1.38 -0.34 -4.21
N SER A 126 -1.25 -1.41 -5.01
CA SER A 126 -0.24 -1.49 -6.07
C SER A 126 -0.49 -0.46 -7.17
N GLN A 127 -1.75 -0.28 -7.58
CA GLN A 127 -2.14 0.75 -8.54
C GLN A 127 -1.85 2.15 -7.98
N SER A 128 -2.20 2.42 -6.72
CA SER A 128 -1.94 3.71 -6.07
C SER A 128 -0.44 4.04 -6.06
N LEU A 129 0.41 3.05 -5.79
CA LEU A 129 1.87 3.23 -5.81
C LEU A 129 2.38 3.64 -7.20
N GLN A 130 1.85 3.03 -8.26
CA GLN A 130 2.23 3.36 -9.64
C GLN A 130 1.72 4.74 -10.07
N GLU A 131 0.48 5.07 -9.71
CA GLU A 131 -0.12 6.36 -10.04
C GLU A 131 0.58 7.52 -9.34
N LEU A 132 0.94 7.33 -8.07
CA LEU A 132 1.62 8.30 -7.22
C LEU A 132 3.15 8.27 -7.33
N ALA A 133 3.73 7.40 -8.16
CA ALA A 133 5.18 7.32 -8.36
C ALA A 133 5.88 8.67 -8.61
N PRO A 134 5.30 9.63 -9.37
CA PRO A 134 5.89 10.97 -9.51
C PRO A 134 6.08 11.71 -8.18
N TYR A 135 5.26 11.41 -7.18
CA TYR A 135 5.26 12.03 -5.86
C TYR A 135 6.17 11.31 -4.86
N GLN A 136 7.04 10.39 -5.31
CA GLN A 136 7.99 9.68 -4.44
C GLN A 136 8.91 10.61 -3.62
N ARG A 137 9.08 11.85 -4.06
CA ARG A 137 9.86 12.92 -3.45
C ARG A 137 9.05 14.21 -3.46
N LEU A 138 9.39 15.13 -2.56
CA LEU A 138 8.81 16.48 -2.52
C LEU A 138 9.48 17.44 -3.53
N ASP A 139 9.77 16.96 -4.73
CA ASP A 139 10.38 17.74 -5.80
C ASP A 139 9.31 18.17 -6.82
N GLY A 140 8.94 19.45 -6.75
CA GLY A 140 7.90 20.00 -7.63
C GLY A 140 8.29 20.00 -9.11
N GLU A 141 9.57 20.10 -9.45
CA GLU A 141 10.02 20.10 -10.84
C GLU A 141 9.96 18.70 -11.44
N GLU A 142 10.39 17.69 -10.69
CA GLU A 142 10.27 16.28 -11.10
C GLU A 142 8.81 15.86 -11.25
N ILE A 143 7.95 16.21 -10.29
CA ILE A 143 6.51 15.92 -10.35
C ILE A 143 5.89 16.58 -11.59
N LEU A 144 6.17 17.87 -11.82
CA LEU A 144 5.66 18.62 -12.96
C LEU A 144 6.12 18.00 -14.29
N ARG A 145 7.40 17.62 -14.39
CA ARG A 145 7.94 16.96 -15.58
C ARG A 145 7.20 15.66 -15.88
N ALA A 146 7.02 14.81 -14.88
CA ALA A 146 6.33 13.52 -15.03
C ALA A 146 4.85 13.69 -15.44
N ILE A 147 4.14 14.68 -14.88
CA ILE A 147 2.77 14.99 -15.27
C ILE A 147 2.70 15.46 -16.73
N VAL A 148 3.59 16.38 -17.14
CA VAL A 148 3.64 16.90 -18.51
C VAL A 148 4.00 15.80 -19.51
N GLU A 149 4.88 14.86 -19.15
CA GLU A 149 5.22 13.70 -19.99
C GLU A 149 4.03 12.75 -20.17
N LYS A 150 3.31 12.42 -19.09
CA LYS A 150 2.06 11.62 -19.18
C LYS A 150 1.03 12.29 -20.10
N MET A 151 0.88 13.61 -20.03
CA MET A 151 -0.03 14.36 -20.92
C MET A 151 0.36 14.28 -22.41
N LYS A 152 1.65 14.15 -22.72
CA LYS A 152 2.11 13.98 -24.11
C LYS A 152 1.85 12.56 -24.64
N ALA A 153 1.94 11.56 -23.77
CA ALA A 153 1.76 10.14 -24.12
C ALA A 153 0.28 9.75 -24.31
N SER A 154 -0.66 10.54 -23.79
CA SER A 154 -2.11 10.32 -23.95
C SER A 154 -2.72 10.97 -25.21
N LYS A 155 -1.90 11.41 -26.17
CA LYS A 155 -2.30 11.88 -27.50
C LYS A 155 -1.99 10.83 -28.55
#